data_AF-A0A257JCN3-F1
#
_entry.id   AF-A0A257JCN3-F1
#
_cell.length_a   1.000
_cell.length_b   1.000
_cell.length_c   1.000
_cell.angle_alpha   90.00
_cell.angle_beta   90.00
_cell.angle_gamma   90.00
#
_symmetry.space_group_name_H-M   'P 1'
#
loop_
_entity.id
_entity.type
_entity.pdbx_description
1 polymer ?
#
loop_
_entity_poly.entity_id
_entity_poly.type
_entity_poly.pdbx_seq_one_letter_code
_entity_poly.pdbx_strand_id
1 'polypeptide(L)'
;MGACLRQRHGEVFFYLSHGCCDGSSPLCLAPGEMSLSATDVQLGTVAGAAFWLSQAQRDYLASLQLTLDVAPGSNGGFSLEDGSGQRFVLAMRLFSDDELVQLAHLAQVGTLSAAQSPGAAAAPGPVPTAKS
;
A
#
# COMPACT_ATOMS: atom_id res chain seq x y z
N MET A 1 6.50 -24.57 -8.66
CA MET A 1 6.87 -23.15 -8.87
C MET A 1 5.60 -22.37 -9.12
N GLY A 2 5.01 -21.79 -8.07
CA GLY A 2 3.80 -20.97 -8.20
C GLY A 2 4.15 -19.65 -8.90
N ALA A 3 3.35 -19.25 -9.88
CA ALA A 3 3.49 -17.95 -10.53
C ALA A 3 3.35 -16.82 -9.49
N CYS A 4 4.19 -15.79 -9.60
CA CYS A 4 4.03 -14.57 -8.81
C CYS A 4 2.63 -13.98 -9.11
N LEU A 5 1.92 -13.44 -8.11
CA LEU A 5 0.60 -12.83 -8.33
C LEU A 5 0.61 -11.84 -9.49
N ARG A 6 1.69 -11.06 -9.64
CA ARG A 6 1.88 -10.14 -10.77
C ARG A 6 2.00 -10.83 -12.13
N GLN A 7 2.59 -12.03 -12.19
CA GLN A 7 2.64 -12.81 -13.43
C GLN A 7 1.26 -13.35 -13.82
N ARG A 8 0.40 -13.65 -12.84
CA ARG A 8 -0.95 -14.18 -13.08
C ARG A 8 -1.99 -13.07 -13.34
N HIS A 9 -1.89 -11.96 -12.63
CA HIS A 9 -2.90 -10.91 -12.60
C HIS A 9 -2.45 -9.59 -13.25
N GLY A 10 -1.16 -9.46 -13.60
CA GLY A 10 -0.61 -8.24 -14.17
C GLY A 10 -0.15 -7.24 -13.10
N GLU A 11 -0.48 -5.96 -13.31
CA GLU A 11 -0.24 -4.93 -12.29
C GLU A 11 -1.12 -5.18 -11.07
N VAL A 12 -0.57 -4.96 -9.87
CA VAL A 12 -1.29 -5.10 -8.60
C VAL A 12 -0.84 -3.99 -7.65
N PHE A 13 -1.67 -3.69 -6.67
CA PHE A 13 -1.34 -2.81 -5.56
C PHE A 13 -1.83 -3.41 -4.24
N PHE A 14 -1.27 -2.94 -3.14
CA PHE A 14 -1.71 -3.26 -1.79
C PHE A 14 -2.53 -2.12 -1.20
N TYR A 15 -3.57 -2.45 -0.45
CA TYR A 15 -4.33 -1.50 0.34
C TYR A 15 -4.53 -2.01 1.77
N LEU A 16 -4.20 -1.17 2.75
CA LEU A 16 -4.44 -1.48 4.15
C LEU A 16 -5.90 -1.21 4.51
N SER A 17 -6.71 -2.26 4.53
CA SER A 17 -8.12 -2.14 4.86
C SER A 17 -8.36 -1.65 6.30
N HIS A 18 -9.46 -0.93 6.50
CA HIS A 18 -10.04 -0.65 7.81
C HIS A 18 -11.30 -1.50 7.97
N GLY A 19 -11.14 -2.70 8.52
CA GLY A 19 -12.21 -3.69 8.72
C GLY A 19 -12.37 -4.06 10.20
N CYS A 20 -13.63 -4.13 10.63
CA CYS A 20 -14.08 -4.27 12.01
C CYS A 20 -13.82 -5.69 12.55
N CYS A 21 -12.78 -5.86 13.38
CA CYS A 21 -12.68 -6.80 14.52
C CYS A 21 -11.42 -7.68 14.67
N ASP A 22 -10.52 -7.88 13.70
CA ASP A 22 -9.33 -8.75 13.94
C ASP A 22 -8.01 -8.27 13.30
N GLY A 23 -7.94 -6.99 12.94
CA GLY A 23 -6.71 -6.37 12.45
C GLY A 23 -6.76 -6.05 10.95
N SER A 24 -6.08 -4.95 10.63
CA SER A 24 -5.95 -4.37 9.30
C SER A 24 -5.16 -5.32 8.40
N SER A 25 -5.87 -6.22 7.71
CA SER A 25 -5.26 -7.12 6.75
C SER A 25 -4.96 -6.36 5.46
N PRO A 26 -3.71 -6.39 4.98
CA PRO A 26 -3.35 -5.80 3.70
C PRO A 26 -3.98 -6.64 2.58
N LEU A 27 -4.73 -5.98 1.70
CA LEU A 27 -5.35 -6.59 0.53
C LEU A 27 -4.47 -6.36 -0.69
N CYS A 28 -4.23 -7.39 -1.48
CA CYS A 28 -3.59 -7.33 -2.80
C CYS A 28 -4.68 -7.29 -3.86
N LEU A 29 -4.74 -6.22 -4.64
CA LEU A 29 -5.84 -5.90 -5.55
C LEU A 29 -5.32 -5.61 -6.96
N ALA A 30 -6.14 -5.89 -7.96
CA ALA A 30 -5.88 -5.46 -9.34
C ALA A 30 -6.37 -4.02 -9.56
N PRO A 31 -5.78 -3.25 -10.51
CA PRO A 31 -6.27 -1.94 -10.88
C PRO A 31 -7.77 -1.96 -11.20
N GLY A 32 -8.53 -1.06 -10.59
CA GLY A 32 -9.98 -0.92 -10.79
C GLY A 32 -10.86 -1.79 -9.88
N GLU A 33 -10.30 -2.72 -9.09
CA GLU A 33 -11.09 -3.47 -8.08
C GLU A 33 -11.52 -2.58 -6.90
N MET A 34 -10.73 -1.53 -6.62
CA MET A 34 -11.06 -0.53 -5.63
C MET A 34 -10.59 0.84 -6.11
N SER A 35 -11.43 1.85 -5.89
CA SER A 35 -11.07 3.25 -6.14
C SER A 35 -10.38 3.84 -4.91
N LEU A 36 -9.21 4.44 -5.11
CA LEU A 36 -8.55 5.24 -4.09
C LEU A 36 -9.29 6.57 -3.94
N SER A 37 -9.45 7.01 -2.70
CA SER A 37 -10.01 8.32 -2.33
C SER A 37 -8.94 9.41 -2.38
N ALA A 38 -9.38 10.68 -2.32
CA ALA A 38 -8.48 11.82 -2.24
C ALA A 38 -7.64 11.87 -0.93
N THR A 39 -8.05 11.11 0.08
CA THR A 39 -7.34 11.01 1.36
C THR A 39 -6.41 9.81 1.44
N ASP A 40 -6.36 8.96 0.42
CA ASP A 40 -5.45 7.82 0.38
C ASP A 40 -4.07 8.27 -0.08
N VAL A 41 -3.06 7.73 0.60
CA VAL A 41 -1.66 8.07 0.39
C VAL A 41 -0.84 6.81 0.17
N GLN A 42 0.10 6.91 -0.75
CA GLN A 42 1.06 5.84 -0.97
C GLN A 42 2.11 5.87 0.15
N LEU A 43 2.21 4.79 0.90
CA LEU A 43 3.24 4.60 1.93
C LEU A 43 4.60 4.27 1.32
N GLY A 44 4.59 3.47 0.26
CA GLY A 44 5.80 3.02 -0.42
C GLY A 44 5.52 1.99 -1.51
N THR A 45 6.53 1.21 -1.84
CA THR A 45 6.46 0.14 -2.85
C THR A 45 7.05 -1.14 -2.28
N VAL A 46 6.35 -2.26 -2.41
CA VAL A 46 6.80 -3.59 -1.96
C VAL A 46 6.78 -4.55 -3.15
N ALA A 47 7.91 -5.18 -3.44
CA ALA A 47 8.06 -6.09 -4.59
C ALA A 47 7.56 -5.50 -5.93
N GLY A 48 7.70 -4.18 -6.11
CA GLY A 48 7.25 -3.43 -7.29
C GLY A 48 5.75 -3.14 -7.37
N ALA A 49 4.98 -3.37 -6.29
CA ALA A 49 3.59 -2.97 -6.15
C ALA A 49 3.46 -1.81 -5.15
N ALA A 50 2.60 -0.83 -5.44
CA ALA A 50 2.37 0.31 -4.54
C ALA A 50 1.58 -0.14 -3.29
N PHE A 51 1.92 0.39 -2.12
CA PHE A 51 1.20 0.12 -0.87
C PHE A 51 0.48 1.38 -0.41
N TRP A 52 -0.84 1.31 -0.32
CA TRP A 52 -1.74 2.44 -0.04
C TRP A 52 -2.46 2.27 1.29
N LEU A 53 -2.78 3.40 1.92
CA LEU A 53 -3.63 3.50 3.10
C LEU A 53 -4.16 4.92 3.23
N SER A 54 -5.18 5.13 4.07
CA SER A 54 -5.71 6.48 4.32
C SER A 54 -4.71 7.37 5.07
N GLN A 55 -4.79 8.68 4.89
CA GLN A 55 -3.98 9.65 5.63
C GLN A 55 -4.11 9.47 7.15
N ALA A 56 -5.32 9.19 7.64
CA ALA A 56 -5.55 8.93 9.07
C ALA A 56 -4.78 7.68 9.56
N GLN A 57 -4.74 6.61 8.76
CA GLN A 57 -3.90 5.44 9.06
C GLN A 57 -2.41 5.78 9.03
N ARG A 58 -1.98 6.65 8.12
CA ARG A 58 -0.57 7.07 8.02
C ARG A 58 -0.15 7.77 9.30
N ASP A 59 -0.97 8.69 9.78
CA ASP A 59 -0.68 9.45 11.00
C ASP A 59 -0.70 8.54 12.23
N TYR A 60 -1.67 7.61 12.29
CA TYR A 60 -1.77 6.64 13.38
C TYR A 60 -0.59 5.66 13.44
N LEU A 61 -0.08 5.23 12.28
CA LEU A 61 1.00 4.24 12.16
C LEU A 61 2.39 4.88 12.06
N ALA A 62 2.52 6.21 12.16
CA ALA A 62 3.76 6.92 11.89
C ALA A 62 4.95 6.53 12.80
N SER A 63 4.67 6.05 14.01
CA SER A 63 5.68 5.57 14.98
C SER A 63 5.92 4.06 14.92
N LEU A 64 5.26 3.36 13.99
CA LEU A 64 5.34 1.91 13.85
C LEU A 64 6.13 1.53 12.58
N GLN A 65 7.05 0.59 12.76
CA GLN A 65 7.58 -0.22 11.68
C GLN A 65 6.51 -1.20 11.22
N LEU A 66 6.15 -1.14 9.95
CA LEU A 66 5.19 -2.05 9.32
C LEU A 66 5.95 -3.04 8.44
N THR A 67 5.74 -4.34 8.67
CA THR A 67 6.31 -5.42 7.85
C THR A 67 5.18 -6.20 7.20
N LEU A 68 5.19 -6.23 5.86
CA LEU A 68 4.27 -7.05 5.07
C LEU A 68 4.84 -8.46 4.95
N ASP A 69 4.07 -9.45 5.39
CA ASP A 69 4.45 -10.87 5.36
C ASP A 69 3.31 -11.74 4.80
N VAL A 70 3.57 -13.03 4.61
CA VAL A 70 2.63 -14.03 4.10
C VAL A 70 2.46 -15.14 5.14
N ALA A 71 1.21 -15.43 5.50
CA ALA A 71 0.86 -16.51 6.42
C ALA A 71 -0.17 -17.45 5.80
N PRO A 72 -0.30 -18.70 6.30
CA PRO A 72 -1.39 -19.58 5.89
C PRO A 72 -2.76 -18.96 6.23
N GLY A 73 -3.73 -19.08 5.31
CA GLY A 73 -5.10 -18.61 5.53
C GLY A 73 -5.74 -17.99 4.30
N SER A 74 -6.74 -17.14 4.55
CA SER A 74 -7.46 -16.36 3.53
C SER A 74 -7.82 -14.99 4.10
N ASN A 75 -7.91 -13.99 3.22
CA ASN A 75 -8.36 -12.63 3.50
C ASN A 75 -9.86 -12.44 3.20
N GLY A 76 -10.64 -13.52 3.22
CA GLY A 76 -12.11 -13.47 3.13
C GLY A 76 -12.66 -13.36 1.71
N GLY A 77 -11.85 -13.62 0.68
CA GLY A 77 -12.25 -13.57 -0.72
C GLY A 77 -12.10 -12.20 -1.37
N PHE A 78 -11.45 -11.24 -0.69
CA PHE A 78 -11.27 -9.87 -1.17
C PHE A 78 -9.89 -9.59 -1.76
N SER A 79 -8.96 -10.55 -1.67
CA SER A 79 -7.57 -10.36 -2.04
C SER A 79 -7.16 -11.36 -3.12
N LEU A 80 -6.31 -10.96 -4.07
CA LEU A 80 -5.94 -11.76 -5.24
C LEU A 80 -5.26 -13.10 -4.90
N GLU A 81 -4.65 -13.23 -3.73
CA GLU A 81 -4.09 -14.48 -3.24
C GLU A 81 -5.12 -15.48 -2.72
N ASP A 82 -6.37 -15.07 -2.52
CA ASP A 82 -7.41 -15.95 -2.01
C ASP A 82 -7.59 -17.17 -2.92
N GLY A 83 -7.72 -18.35 -2.30
CA GLY A 83 -7.67 -19.64 -2.99
C GLY A 83 -6.27 -20.24 -3.14
N SER A 84 -5.20 -19.52 -2.79
CA SER A 84 -3.83 -20.08 -2.70
C SER A 84 -3.53 -20.78 -1.37
N GLY A 85 -4.41 -20.66 -0.37
CA GLY A 85 -4.18 -21.12 1.00
C GLY A 85 -3.25 -20.22 1.82
N GLN A 86 -2.90 -19.04 1.29
CA GLN A 86 -2.09 -18.02 1.93
C GLN A 86 -2.86 -16.70 1.99
N ARG A 87 -2.46 -15.84 2.93
CA ARG A 87 -2.96 -14.47 3.10
C ARG A 87 -1.80 -13.54 3.42
N PHE A 88 -1.94 -12.28 3.03
CA PHE A 88 -1.02 -11.25 3.51
C PHE A 88 -1.34 -10.84 4.95
N VAL A 89 -0.31 -10.58 5.75
CA VAL A 89 -0.41 -10.13 7.13
C VAL A 89 0.54 -8.95 7.37
N LEU A 90 0.17 -8.08 8.31
CA LEU A 90 0.99 -6.94 8.69
C LEU A 90 1.49 -7.14 10.13
N ALA A 91 2.81 -7.25 10.29
CA ALA A 91 3.44 -7.20 11.61
C ALA A 91 3.82 -5.74 11.93
N MET A 92 3.59 -5.34 13.18
CA MET A 92 3.80 -3.98 13.64
C MET A 92 4.72 -3.98 14.85
N ARG A 93 5.70 -3.07 14.85
CA ARG A 93 6.64 -2.88 15.97
C ARG A 93 6.86 -1.38 16.16
N LEU A 94 6.91 -0.90 17.40
CA LEU A 94 7.32 0.47 17.67
C LEU A 94 8.79 0.68 17.25
N PHE A 95 9.04 1.79 16.56
CA PHE A 95 10.39 2.27 16.39
C PHE A 95 10.98 2.67 17.75
N SER A 96 12.27 2.43 17.95
CA SER A 96 13.00 3.05 19.05
C SER A 96 13.22 4.54 18.80
N ASP A 97 13.52 5.29 19.85
CA ASP A 97 13.84 6.73 19.72
C ASP A 97 15.00 6.96 18.74
N ASP A 98 16.04 6.11 18.79
CA ASP A 98 17.17 6.17 17.85
C ASP A 98 16.74 5.92 16.40
N GLU A 99 15.85 4.95 16.16
CA GLU A 99 15.31 4.66 14.83
C GLU A 99 14.46 5.84 14.30
N LEU A 100 13.66 6.47 15.17
CA LEU A 100 12.89 7.67 14.80
C LEU A 100 13.80 8.85 14.44
N VAL A 101 14.89 9.06 15.19
CA VAL A 101 15.90 10.09 14.88
C VAL A 101 16.54 9.83 13.52
N GLN A 102 16.91 8.57 13.23
CA GLN A 102 17.47 8.19 11.93
C GLN A 102 16.48 8.40 10.79
N LEU A 103 15.22 8.03 10.96
CA LEU A 103 14.16 8.25 9.97
C LEU A 103 13.93 9.74 9.71
N ALA A 104 13.88 10.57 10.75
CA ALA A 104 13.76 12.01 10.62
C ALA A 104 14.94 12.61 9.84
N HIS A 105 16.15 12.11 10.08
CA HIS A 105 17.33 12.54 9.32
C HIS A 105 17.24 12.14 7.85
N LEU A 106 16.86 10.90 7.53
CA LEU A 106 16.69 10.43 6.15
C LEU A 106 15.62 11.24 5.39
N ALA A 107 14.52 11.59 6.06
CA ALA A 107 13.48 12.44 5.48
C ALA A 107 14.00 13.84 5.14
N GLN A 108 14.89 14.40 5.96
CA GLN A 108 15.54 15.70 5.70
C GLN A 108 16.58 15.64 4.57
N VAL A 109 17.36 14.55 4.49
CA VAL A 109 18.35 14.38 3.41
C VAL A 109 17.66 14.15 2.06
N GLY A 110 16.56 13.41 2.02
CA GLY A 110 15.76 13.21 0.80
C GLY A 110 15.07 14.49 0.29
N THR A 111 14.71 15.41 1.19
CA THR A 111 14.10 16.69 0.82
C THR A 111 15.11 17.72 0.31
N LEU A 112 16.39 17.63 0.70
CA LEU A 112 17.46 18.49 0.20
C LEU A 112 17.88 18.16 -1.25
N SER A 113 17.43 17.04 -1.83
CA SER A 113 17.70 16.69 -3.23
C SER A 113 16.52 16.97 -4.19
N ALA A 114 15.33 17.31 -3.68
CA ALA A 114 14.12 17.48 -4.49
C ALA A 114 13.86 18.93 -4.93
N ALA A 115 14.67 19.89 -4.48
CA ALA A 115 14.55 21.28 -4.88
C ALA A 115 15.31 21.56 -6.20
N GLN A 116 14.80 21.05 -7.33
CA GLN A 116 14.97 21.66 -8.66
C GLN A 116 14.17 20.96 -9.78
N SER A 117 12.98 21.52 -10.04
CA SER A 117 12.32 21.76 -11.33
C SER A 117 10.88 21.24 -11.47
N PRO A 118 9.97 22.04 -12.09
CA PRO A 118 8.54 21.78 -12.14
C PRO A 118 8.14 20.97 -13.38
N GLY A 119 7.09 20.17 -13.25
CA GLY A 119 6.45 19.49 -14.39
C GLY A 119 5.64 18.27 -13.99
N ALA A 120 4.63 18.44 -13.13
CA ALA A 120 3.68 17.36 -12.83
C ALA A 120 2.78 17.10 -14.04
N ALA A 121 2.98 15.96 -14.70
CA ALA A 121 2.05 15.39 -15.66
C ALA A 121 0.76 14.98 -14.95
N ALA A 122 -0.36 15.31 -15.59
CA ALA A 122 -1.71 15.13 -15.09
C ALA A 122 -2.08 13.65 -14.87
N ALA A 123 -2.82 13.40 -13.79
CA ALA A 123 -3.55 12.15 -13.57
C ALA A 123 -4.47 11.83 -14.76
N PRO A 124 -4.69 10.54 -15.10
CA PRO A 124 -5.64 10.17 -16.15
C PRO A 124 -7.05 10.61 -15.74
N GLY A 125 -7.61 11.55 -16.51
CA GLY A 125 -8.98 12.03 -16.33
C GLY A 125 -10.03 10.97 -16.63
N PRO A 126 -11.29 11.18 -16.19
CA PRO A 126 -12.36 10.21 -16.35
C PRO A 126 -12.73 10.00 -17.83
N VAL A 127 -12.93 8.72 -18.20
CA VAL A 127 -13.44 8.29 -19.50
C VAL A 127 -14.91 8.77 -19.65
N PRO A 128 -15.28 9.49 -20.72
CA PRO A 128 -16.66 9.88 -20.94
C PRO A 128 -17.51 8.69 -21.41
N THR A 129 -18.56 8.37 -20.68
CA THR A 129 -19.61 7.44 -21.10
C THR A 129 -20.50 8.11 -22.15
N ALA A 130 -20.40 7.65 -23.39
CA ALA A 130 -21.39 7.93 -24.43
C ALA A 130 -22.69 7.19 -24.11
N LYS A 131 -23.83 7.90 -24.11
CA LYS A 131 -25.17 7.31 -24.06
C LYS A 131 -25.89 7.69 -25.35
N SER A 132 -26.34 6.67 -26.08
CA SER A 132 -27.14 6.77 -27.31
C SER A 132 -28.51 7.43 -27.09
#